data_AF-A0A416NLI3-F1
#
_entry.id   AF-A0A416NLI3-F1
#
_cell.length_a   1.000
_cell.length_b   1.000
_cell.length_c   1.000
_cell.angle_alpha   90.00
_cell.angle_beta   90.00
_cell.angle_gamma   90.00
#
_symmetry.space_group_name_H-M   'P 1'
#
loop_
_entity.id
_entity.type
_entity.pdbx_description
1 polymer ?
#
loop_
_entity_poly.entity_id
_entity_poly.type
_entity_poly.pdbx_seq_one_letter_code
_entity_poly.pdbx_strand_id
1 'polypeptide(L)'
;MALFLLITYIVILIFQIILFVISIRKKTKKLWRILFSAELVPLLISIGLMIYYNNLPGYGFMPGLTYLGEVLFSFGAVVLYCISFLISICSYIAISNKQT
;
A
#
# COMPACT_ATOMS: atom_id res chain seq x y z
N MET A 1 19.51 -1.75 -1.42
CA MET A 1 18.40 -1.53 -0.47
C MET A 1 17.12 -1.13 -1.21
N ALA A 2 17.14 -0.03 -1.97
CA ALA A 2 15.97 0.47 -2.71
C ALA A 2 15.28 -0.55 -3.65
N LEU A 3 16.04 -1.34 -4.41
CA LEU A 3 15.46 -2.39 -5.29
C LEU A 3 14.71 -3.48 -4.50
N PHE A 4 15.19 -3.84 -3.31
CA PHE A 4 14.52 -4.81 -2.47
C PHE A 4 13.17 -4.27 -1.99
N LEU A 5 13.12 -3.02 -1.51
CA LEU A 5 11.88 -2.35 -1.14
C LEU A 5 10.88 -2.30 -2.31
N LEU A 6 11.35 -1.94 -3.50
CA LEU A 6 10.51 -1.90 -4.70
C LEU A 6 9.92 -3.27 -5.02
N ILE A 7 10.74 -4.33 -4.99
CA ILE A 7 10.25 -5.71 -5.21
C ILE A 7 9.22 -6.07 -4.13
N THR A 8 9.49 -5.77 -2.86
CA THR A 8 8.55 -6.03 -1.76
C THR A 8 7.21 -5.31 -1.98
N TYR A 9 7.22 -4.03 -2.37
CA TYR A 9 5.99 -3.28 -2.64
C TYR A 9 5.20 -3.87 -3.81
N ILE A 10 5.87 -4.29 -4.89
CA ILE A 10 5.21 -4.94 -6.04
C ILE A 10 4.57 -6.26 -5.62
N VAL A 11 5.27 -7.10 -4.85
CA VAL A 11 4.73 -8.38 -4.37
C VAL A 11 3.50 -8.16 -3.48
N ILE A 12 3.55 -7.20 -2.56
CA ILE A 12 2.40 -6.83 -1.71
C ILE A 12 1.23 -6.33 -2.56
N LEU A 13 1.50 -5.51 -3.58
CA LEU A 13 0.49 -4.97 -4.47
C LEU A 13 -0.20 -6.09 -5.26
N ILE A 14 0.55 -7.05 -5.80
CA ILE A 14 -0.02 -8.22 -6.49
C ILE A 14 -0.89 -9.04 -5.52
N PHE A 15 -0.42 -9.27 -4.29
CA PHE A 15 -1.18 -9.99 -3.28
C PHE A 15 -2.50 -9.28 -2.92
N GLN A 16 -2.48 -7.95 -2.79
CA GLN A 16 -3.69 -7.13 -2.59
C GLN A 16 -4.67 -7.28 -3.76
N ILE A 17 -4.21 -7.21 -5.02
CA ILE A 17 -5.09 -7.38 -6.19
C ILE A 17 -5.76 -8.76 -6.16
N ILE A 18 -5.02 -9.82 -5.86
CA ILE A 18 -5.57 -11.18 -5.78
C ILE A 18 -6.65 -11.27 -4.69
N LEU A 19 -6.37 -10.75 -3.48
CA LEU A 19 -7.34 -10.71 -2.39
C LEU A 19 -8.57 -9.86 -2.73
N PHE A 20 -8.39 -8.74 -3.44
CA PHE A 20 -9.46 -7.87 -3.89
C PHE A 20 -10.41 -8.62 -4.84
N VAL A 21 -9.86 -9.31 -5.85
CA VAL A 21 -10.63 -10.12 -6.81
C VAL A 21 -11.42 -11.22 -6.09
N ILE A 22 -10.82 -11.91 -5.12
CA ILE A 22 -11.51 -12.94 -4.32
C ILE A 22 -12.65 -12.34 -3.50
N SER A 23 -12.42 -11.16 -2.90
CA SER A 23 -13.40 -10.47 -2.06
C SER A 23 -14.63 -10.03 -2.87
N ILE A 24 -14.42 -9.54 -4.10
CA ILE A 24 -15.50 -9.23 -5.04
C ILE A 24 -16.30 -10.48 -5.42
N ARG A 25 -15.63 -11.61 -5.71
CA ARG A 25 -16.29 -12.86 -6.10
C ARG A 25 -17.13 -13.47 -4.98
N LYS A 26 -16.60 -13.55 -3.75
CA LYS A 26 -17.28 -14.20 -2.63
C LYS A 26 -18.33 -13.32 -1.92
N LYS A 27 -18.32 -11.99 -2.16
CA LYS A 27 -19.28 -11.00 -1.63
C LYS A 27 -19.55 -11.11 -0.11
N THR A 28 -18.60 -11.61 0.67
CA THR A 28 -18.81 -11.88 2.10
C THR A 28 -18.32 -10.72 2.96
N LYS A 29 -19.16 -10.17 3.84
CA LYS A 29 -18.79 -9.02 4.71
C LYS A 29 -17.53 -9.26 5.56
N LYS A 30 -17.28 -10.52 5.96
CA LYS A 30 -16.07 -10.91 6.72
C LYS A 30 -14.79 -10.78 5.89
N LEU A 31 -14.83 -11.12 4.60
CA LEU A 31 -13.66 -11.02 3.70
C LEU A 31 -13.32 -9.56 3.39
N TRP A 32 -14.34 -8.71 3.23
CA TRP A 32 -14.14 -7.26 3.07
C TRP A 32 -13.40 -6.64 4.25
N ARG A 33 -13.73 -7.02 5.50
CA ARG A 33 -12.98 -6.56 6.68
C ARG A 33 -11.52 -7.01 6.65
N ILE A 34 -11.26 -8.25 6.25
CA ILE A 34 -9.88 -8.77 6.16
C ILE A 34 -9.10 -8.02 5.08
N LEU A 35 -9.73 -7.78 3.92
CA LEU A 35 -9.15 -7.01 2.83
C LEU A 35 -8.79 -5.59 3.30
N PHE A 36 -9.70 -4.88 3.96
CA PHE A 36 -9.43 -3.54 4.48
C PHE A 36 -8.25 -3.52 5.46
N SER A 37 -8.16 -4.48 6.37
CA SER A 37 -7.00 -4.59 7.26
C SER A 37 -5.71 -4.91 6.49
N ALA A 38 -5.78 -5.80 5.49
CA ALA A 38 -4.63 -6.15 4.64
C ALA A 38 -4.19 -5.00 3.71
N GLU A 39 -5.05 -4.02 3.43
CA GLU A 39 -4.70 -2.80 2.71
C GLU A 39 -4.14 -1.71 3.63
N LEU A 40 -4.71 -1.55 4.83
CA LEU A 40 -4.25 -0.54 5.81
C LEU A 40 -2.85 -0.81 6.36
N VAL A 41 -2.53 -2.07 6.69
CA VAL A 41 -1.23 -2.45 7.27
C VAL A 41 -0.06 -2.04 6.36
N PRO A 42 0.00 -2.43 5.07
CA PRO A 42 1.10 -2.03 4.20
C PRO A 42 1.12 -0.53 3.92
N LEU A 43 -0.03 0.14 3.89
CA LEU A 43 -0.10 1.59 3.76
C LEU A 43 0.59 2.29 4.95
N LEU A 44 0.27 1.88 6.18
CA LEU A 44 0.92 2.37 7.40
C LEU A 44 2.43 2.10 7.40
N ILE A 45 2.83 0.90 6.98
CA ILE A 45 4.24 0.51 6.87
C ILE A 45 4.97 1.39 5.85
N SER A 46 4.39 1.64 4.68
CA SER A 46 4.98 2.50 3.65
C SER A 46 5.14 3.96 4.11
N ILE A 47 4.17 4.50 4.86
CA ILE A 47 4.30 5.84 5.47
C ILE A 47 5.43 5.84 6.51
N GLY A 48 5.47 4.82 7.39
CA GLY A 48 6.52 4.68 8.39
C GLY A 48 7.91 4.59 7.76
N LEU A 49 8.06 3.82 6.69
CA LEU A 49 9.30 3.71 5.91
C LEU A 49 9.68 5.03 5.24
N MET A 50 8.71 5.75 4.68
CA MET A 50 8.96 7.07 4.08
C MET A 50 9.53 8.05 5.11
N ILE A 51 8.91 8.12 6.29
CA ILE A 51 9.38 8.98 7.40
C ILE A 51 10.75 8.52 7.91
N TYR A 52 10.95 7.21 8.04
CA TYR A 52 12.20 6.63 8.49
C TYR A 52 13.36 6.98 7.55
N TYR A 53 13.22 6.74 6.25
CA TYR A 53 14.24 7.06 5.25
C TYR A 53 14.48 8.56 5.08
N ASN A 54 13.45 9.39 5.31
CA ASN A 54 13.59 10.83 5.25
C ASN A 54 14.34 11.42 6.45
N ASN A 55 14.30 10.78 7.61
CA ASN A 55 14.94 11.26 8.84
C ASN A 55 16.31 10.60 9.13
N LEU A 56 16.73 9.63 8.31
CA LEU A 56 18.04 9.01 8.46
C LEU A 56 19.15 10.03 8.14
N PRO A 57 20.15 10.21 9.03
CA PRO A 57 21.32 10.99 8.70
C PRO A 57 22.04 10.28 7.55
N GLY A 58 22.07 10.91 6.38
CA GLY A 58 22.76 10.31 5.25
C GLY A 58 24.27 10.20 5.49
N TYR A 59 24.87 9.29 4.74
CA TYR A 59 26.30 9.03 4.78
C TYR A 59 26.98 9.83 3.65
N GLY A 60 27.95 10.69 3.97
CA GLY A 60 28.76 11.45 3.00
C GLY A 60 28.46 12.96 2.90
N PHE A 61 28.97 13.61 1.83
CA PHE A 61 28.92 15.07 1.63
C PHE A 61 27.51 15.66 1.40
N MET A 62 26.50 14.84 1.06
CA MET A 62 25.11 15.26 0.82
C MET A 62 24.13 14.27 1.44
N PRO A 63 23.94 14.31 2.77
CA PRO A 63 23.20 13.29 3.51
C PRO A 63 21.69 13.20 3.13
N GLY A 64 21.07 14.30 2.68
CA GLY A 64 19.67 14.27 2.24
C GLY A 64 19.44 13.55 0.90
N LEU A 65 20.48 13.31 0.11
CA LEU A 65 20.37 12.68 -1.21
C LEU A 65 20.58 11.15 -1.18
N THR A 66 21.18 10.63 -0.11
CA THR A 66 21.60 9.22 -0.01
C THR A 66 20.43 8.25 -0.04
N TYR A 67 19.25 8.65 0.45
CA TYR A 67 18.03 7.82 0.53
C TYR A 67 16.88 8.33 -0.36
N LEU A 68 17.18 9.22 -1.30
CA LEU A 68 16.16 9.87 -2.14
C LEU A 68 15.38 8.83 -2.97
N GLY A 69 16.05 7.77 -3.42
CA GLY A 69 15.41 6.64 -4.10
C GLY A 69 14.41 5.89 -3.22
N GLU A 70 14.79 5.54 -1.99
CA GLU A 70 13.91 4.86 -1.03
C GLU A 70 12.70 5.70 -0.64
N VAL A 71 12.88 7.01 -0.47
CA VAL A 71 11.79 7.96 -0.19
C VAL A 71 10.85 8.05 -1.39
N LEU A 72 11.38 8.19 -2.61
CA LEU A 72 10.58 8.21 -3.85
C LEU A 72 9.77 6.92 -4.05
N PHE A 73 10.40 5.76 -3.85
CA PHE A 73 9.71 4.47 -3.99
C PHE A 73 8.63 4.28 -2.92
N SER A 74 8.90 4.68 -1.67
CA SER A 74 7.91 4.61 -0.60
C SER A 74 6.76 5.59 -0.82
N PHE A 75 7.05 6.81 -1.31
CA PHE A 75 6.03 7.77 -1.69
C PHE A 75 5.14 7.24 -2.83
N GLY A 76 5.75 6.68 -3.88
CA GLY A 76 5.02 6.02 -4.96
C GLY A 76 4.14 4.86 -4.47
N ALA A 77 4.65 4.03 -3.55
CA ALA A 77 3.88 2.96 -2.93
C ALA A 77 2.69 3.48 -2.12
N VAL A 78 2.87 4.55 -1.34
CA VAL A 78 1.77 5.20 -0.59
C VAL A 78 0.68 5.69 -1.53
N VAL A 79 1.04 6.36 -2.63
CA VAL A 79 0.07 6.83 -3.62
C VAL A 79 -0.70 5.66 -4.23
N LEU A 80 -0.01 4.60 -4.63
CA LEU A 80 -0.64 3.40 -5.21
C LEU A 80 -1.57 2.70 -4.21
N TYR A 81 -1.14 2.52 -2.96
CA TYR A 81 -1.97 1.88 -1.92
C TYR A 81 -3.18 2.75 -1.55
N CYS A 82 -3.05 4.08 -1.53
CA CYS A 82 -4.19 4.97 -1.36
C CYS A 82 -5.21 4.82 -2.49
N ILE A 83 -4.77 4.73 -3.75
CA ILE A 83 -5.66 4.52 -4.89
C ILE A 83 -6.37 3.17 -4.79
N SER A 84 -5.63 2.09 -4.50
CA SER A 84 -6.22 0.75 -4.29
C SER A 84 -7.26 0.76 -3.19
N PHE A 85 -6.95 1.40 -2.06
CA PHE A 85 -7.86 1.52 -0.92
C PHE A 85 -9.14 2.29 -1.27
N LEU A 86 -9.04 3.39 -2.03
CA LEU A 86 -10.22 4.12 -2.51
C LEU A 86 -11.09 3.26 -3.43
N ILE A 87 -10.48 2.51 -4.35
CA ILE A 87 -11.21 1.58 -5.23
C ILE A 87 -11.91 0.49 -4.41
N SER A 88 -11.26 -0.01 -3.36
CA SER A 88 -11.80 -0.98 -2.42
C SER A 88 -13.04 -0.43 -1.70
N ILE A 89 -12.98 0.80 -1.16
CA ILE A 89 -14.13 1.49 -0.56
C ILE A 89 -15.27 1.66 -1.56
N CYS A 90 -14.99 2.21 -2.75
CA CYS A 90 -16.01 2.45 -3.77
C CYS A 90 -16.71 1.14 -4.18
N SER A 91 -15.94 0.06 -4.32
CA SER A 91 -16.46 -1.26 -4.67
C SER A 91 -17.33 -1.85 -3.55
N TYR A 92 -16.92 -1.69 -2.29
CA TYR A 92 -17.71 -2.09 -1.14
C TYR A 92 -19.07 -1.39 -1.09
N ILE A 93 -19.08 -0.06 -1.25
CA ILE A 93 -20.31 0.75 -1.26
C ILE A 93 -21.22 0.33 -2.41
N ALA A 94 -20.67 0.16 -3.61
CA ALA A 94 -21.44 -0.26 -4.79
C ALA A 94 -22.11 -1.63 -4.62
N ILE A 95 -21.43 -2.59 -3.99
CA ILE A 95 -22.00 -3.91 -3.70
C ILE A 95 -23.03 -3.84 -2.59
N SER A 96 -22.78 -3.03 -1.56
CA SER A 96 -23.72 -2.85 -0.45
C SER A 96 -25.03 -2.21 -0.92
N ASN A 97 -24.97 -1.24 -1.84
CA ASN A 97 -26.15 -0.55 -2.36
C ASN A 97 -27.03 -1.47 -3.25
N LYS A 98 -26.42 -2.38 -4.01
CA LYS A 98 -27.16 -3.39 -4.82
C LYS A 98 -27.88 -4.47 -4.00
N GLN A 99 -27.65 -4.56 -2.69
CA GLN A 99 -28.34 -5.53 -1.82
C GLN A 99 -29.53 -4.94 -1.05
N THR A 100 -29.86 -3.67 -1.29
CA THR A 100 -31.08 -2.98 -0.83
C THR A 100 -32.13 -3.01 -1.92
#